data_AF-A0A8A4UXC2-F1
#
_entry.id   AF-A0A8A4UXC2-F1
#
_cell.length_a   1.000
_cell.length_b   1.000
_cell.length_c   1.000
_cell.angle_alpha   90.00
_cell.angle_beta   90.00
_cell.angle_gamma   90.00
#
_symmetry.space_group_name_H-M   'P 1'
#
loop_
_entity.id
_entity.type
_entity.pdbx_description
1 polymer ?
#
loop_
_entity_poly.entity_id
_entity_poly.type
_entity_poly.pdbx_seq_one_letter_code
_entity_poly.pdbx_strand_id
1 'polypeptide(L)'
;MINAVQLTVSQFLDGVSLDIPSSFKFINYKLLTDNEGILSEKEESIRPTLMGTLIDYLTRLVICRDLTAFDLIKSSQRKLVQQVKIEFKDSTIEKLTREQVELATRLCLFEHEFRGNQYVDPQKESIEIDHQTLIHIKTMLYRSKNFFDRIGYPKLLAYKCSITTPLNEKPYVEVYGDGDYLLSNALVDFKVSKRKTSRDYIRQLLVYYNGLIESDLNKKKVKKDNITALMIFNPRLDMFYKIDLENIDQSDILKVYQNLNLKLMEIREKKKRENKKKKVDQKRRDISTQENAKFLRDPFLRLEDGIHRVSREEYKRFYGEKLTSFSRPGQIILIKKEGYYMFFLEKDSKQYLLKGGDIINISHSLNYYYDNLSLYVERVKNIFSPYYEALKKIAKEVKSIGGDGKLHGAIINIDYLNHIYVEPSTGALKYYYATDTTSRTVYPSLIGLLSDSATEYISLTGPTHSKILKKFLSRKRGLLKKSESIKLLNAPKDINNLIVENDPNYEKPVSEEGYNSEMYYKSRVMSQVQYLFEQKVVRFWRDGVVENKYPITVRNSKKLNN
;
A
#
# COMPACT_ATOMS: atom_id res chain seq x y z
N MET A 1 17.35 2.57 4.73
CA MET A 1 18.10 3.41 3.75
C MET A 1 17.05 3.95 2.79
N ILE A 2 16.80 5.25 2.64
CA ILE A 2 17.63 6.45 2.70
C ILE A 2 17.11 7.38 3.81
N ASN A 3 17.98 7.77 4.76
CA ASN A 3 17.63 8.67 5.88
C ASN A 3 17.76 10.16 5.49
N ALA A 4 17.81 10.44 4.19
CA ALA A 4 18.00 11.73 3.56
C ALA A 4 16.71 12.19 2.89
N VAL A 5 16.41 13.49 2.98
CA VAL A 5 15.51 14.17 2.07
C VAL A 5 16.35 15.19 1.32
N GLN A 6 16.61 14.95 0.04
CA GLN A 6 17.33 15.86 -0.82
C GLN A 6 16.33 16.53 -1.76
N LEU A 7 16.30 17.86 -1.77
CA LEU A 7 15.43 18.67 -2.61
C LEU A 7 16.28 19.65 -3.40
N THR A 8 16.00 19.78 -4.70
CA THR A 8 16.53 20.93 -5.45
C THR A 8 15.90 22.23 -4.92
N VAL A 9 16.57 23.37 -5.10
CA VAL A 9 16.00 24.68 -4.71
C VAL A 9 14.61 24.89 -5.32
N SER A 10 14.40 24.52 -6.58
CA SER A 10 13.07 24.57 -7.22
C SER A 10 12.04 23.71 -6.49
N GLN A 11 12.34 22.44 -6.24
CA GLN A 11 11.44 21.53 -5.50
C GLN A 11 11.12 22.03 -4.09
N PHE A 12 12.09 22.64 -3.42
CA PHE A 12 11.88 23.25 -2.11
C PHE A 12 10.93 24.44 -2.19
N LEU A 13 11.13 25.35 -3.14
CA LEU A 13 10.32 26.56 -3.30
C LEU A 13 8.89 26.28 -3.78
N ASP A 14 8.69 25.20 -4.56
CA ASP A 14 7.35 24.76 -4.99
C ASP A 14 6.52 24.21 -3.82
N GLY A 15 7.19 23.56 -2.85
CA GLY A 15 6.54 22.90 -1.70
C GLY A 15 6.44 23.74 -0.44
N VAL A 16 7.05 24.92 -0.40
CA VAL A 16 7.19 25.76 0.79
C VAL A 16 6.82 27.20 0.44
N SER A 17 6.23 27.95 1.37
CA SER A 17 6.18 29.41 1.30
C SER A 17 7.28 30.00 2.17
N LEU A 18 8.15 30.82 1.59
CA LEU A 18 9.16 31.59 2.33
C LEU A 18 8.66 33.02 2.46
N ASP A 19 8.48 33.46 3.70
CA ASP A 19 8.12 34.84 3.97
C ASP A 19 9.33 35.73 3.75
N ILE A 20 9.19 36.69 2.82
CA ILE A 20 10.22 37.65 2.48
C ILE A 20 9.84 39.01 3.08
N PRO A 21 10.71 39.63 3.90
CA PRO A 21 10.52 41.00 4.35
C PRO A 21 10.31 41.97 3.18
N SER A 22 9.52 43.03 3.39
CA SER A 22 9.20 44.02 2.36
C SER A 22 10.41 44.83 1.88
N SER A 23 11.47 44.87 2.68
CA SER A 23 12.76 45.49 2.37
C SER A 23 13.45 44.84 1.15
N PHE A 24 13.25 43.53 0.92
CA PHE A 24 13.77 42.85 -0.27
C PHE A 24 12.90 43.17 -1.49
N LYS A 25 13.28 44.23 -2.21
CA LYS A 25 12.62 44.68 -3.43
C LYS A 25 13.66 44.92 -4.52
N PHE A 26 13.35 44.47 -5.73
CA PHE A 26 14.18 44.77 -6.89
C PHE A 26 14.12 46.25 -7.28
N ILE A 27 15.29 46.80 -7.54
CA ILE A 27 15.47 48.01 -8.35
C ILE A 27 15.76 47.56 -9.78
N ASN A 28 15.08 48.16 -10.76
CA ASN A 28 15.13 47.75 -12.16
C ASN A 28 16.07 48.67 -12.94
N TYR A 29 16.92 48.09 -13.77
CA TYR A 29 17.88 48.81 -14.60
C TYR A 29 17.78 48.35 -16.05
N LYS A 30 17.79 49.29 -16.99
CA LYS A 30 17.86 49.03 -18.42
C LYS A 30 19.27 49.34 -18.92
N LEU A 31 19.87 48.41 -19.67
CA LEU A 31 21.28 48.55 -20.09
C LEU A 31 21.44 49.43 -21.34
N LEU A 32 20.41 49.47 -22.20
CA LEU A 32 20.44 50.17 -23.48
C LEU A 32 21.64 49.71 -24.33
N THR A 33 21.84 48.39 -24.39
CA THR A 33 22.92 47.77 -25.16
C THR A 33 22.70 47.96 -26.66
N ASP A 34 21.44 47.94 -27.09
CA ASP A 34 21.01 48.05 -28.48
C ASP A 34 19.62 48.71 -28.57
N ASN A 35 19.12 48.87 -29.81
CA ASN A 35 17.83 49.48 -30.11
C ASN A 35 16.72 48.45 -30.43
N GLU A 36 16.96 47.15 -30.19
CA GLU A 36 16.04 46.06 -30.58
C GLU A 36 14.88 45.87 -29.58
N GLY A 37 14.98 46.46 -28.39
CA GLY A 37 13.94 46.35 -27.36
C GLY A 37 13.76 44.91 -26.85
N ILE A 38 12.51 44.45 -26.71
CA ILE A 38 12.20 43.10 -26.21
C ILE A 38 12.21 42.11 -27.39
N LEU A 39 13.05 41.07 -27.29
CA LEU A 39 13.11 40.03 -28.33
C LEU A 39 11.94 39.04 -28.19
N SER A 40 11.15 38.88 -29.25
CA SER A 40 9.99 37.98 -29.32
C SER A 40 10.42 36.51 -29.37
N GLU A 41 9.80 35.66 -28.54
CA GLU A 41 10.03 34.21 -28.55
C GLU A 41 9.23 33.46 -29.64
N LYS A 42 8.25 34.11 -30.28
CA LYS A 42 7.36 33.45 -31.25
C LYS A 42 8.04 33.10 -32.58
N GLU A 43 9.15 33.73 -32.85
CA GLU A 43 9.90 33.65 -34.11
C GLU A 43 11.15 32.77 -33.97
N GLU A 44 11.27 32.06 -32.84
CA GLU A 44 12.43 31.23 -32.53
C GLU A 44 12.11 29.75 -32.77
N SER A 45 13.03 29.06 -33.45
CA SER A 45 13.05 27.59 -33.66
C SER A 45 13.26 26.78 -32.37
N ILE A 46 13.59 27.43 -31.24
CA ILE A 46 13.88 26.78 -29.96
C ILE A 46 12.80 27.12 -28.91
N ARG A 47 12.40 26.13 -28.11
CA ARG A 47 11.47 26.33 -26.99
C ARG A 47 12.08 27.27 -25.93
N PRO A 48 11.29 28.17 -25.30
CA PRO A 48 11.81 29.17 -24.36
C PRO A 48 12.63 28.62 -23.19
N THR A 49 12.27 27.45 -22.64
CA THR A 49 13.00 26.82 -21.53
C THR A 49 14.41 26.41 -21.94
N LEU A 50 14.56 25.80 -23.13
CA LEU A 50 15.85 25.39 -23.68
C LEU A 50 16.71 26.61 -24.06
N MET A 51 16.09 27.68 -24.56
CA MET A 51 16.79 28.93 -24.87
C MET A 51 17.51 29.51 -23.64
N GLY A 52 16.88 29.47 -22.46
CA GLY A 52 17.52 29.93 -21.22
C GLY A 52 18.79 29.16 -20.87
N THR A 53 18.73 27.83 -20.93
CA THR A 53 19.89 26.95 -20.73
C THR A 53 20.96 27.21 -21.79
N LEU A 54 20.57 27.30 -23.07
CA LEU A 54 21.50 27.54 -24.17
C LEU A 54 22.26 28.86 -24.00
N ILE A 55 21.57 29.94 -23.65
CA ILE A 55 22.20 31.24 -23.43
C ILE A 55 23.16 31.21 -22.23
N ASP A 56 22.85 30.49 -21.16
CA ASP A 56 23.79 30.29 -20.04
C ASP A 56 25.08 29.58 -20.52
N TYR A 57 24.96 28.45 -21.22
CA TYR A 57 26.14 27.74 -21.73
C TYR A 57 26.93 28.54 -22.78
N LEU A 58 26.25 29.19 -23.72
CA LEU A 58 26.93 30.02 -24.73
C LEU A 58 27.63 31.22 -24.08
N THR A 59 27.05 31.80 -23.03
CA THR A 59 27.70 32.86 -22.24
C THR A 59 28.99 32.34 -21.59
N ARG A 60 28.98 31.14 -21.01
CA ARG A 60 30.18 30.52 -20.44
C ARG A 60 31.24 30.22 -21.50
N LEU A 61 30.85 29.65 -22.64
CA LEU A 61 31.76 29.25 -23.71
C LEU A 61 32.36 30.47 -24.44
N VAL A 62 31.51 31.39 -24.89
CA VAL A 62 31.90 32.47 -25.81
C VAL A 62 32.42 33.70 -25.06
N ILE A 63 31.81 34.04 -23.92
CA ILE A 63 32.16 35.24 -23.14
C ILE A 63 33.17 34.90 -22.03
N CYS A 64 32.89 33.86 -21.23
CA CYS A 64 33.76 33.49 -20.10
C CYS A 64 34.91 32.55 -20.48
N ARG A 65 34.94 32.05 -21.73
CA ARG A 65 35.97 31.13 -22.25
C ARG A 65 36.09 29.82 -21.46
N ASP A 66 35.01 29.38 -20.83
CA ASP A 66 34.96 28.12 -20.09
C ASP A 66 34.58 26.96 -21.01
N LEU A 67 35.59 26.38 -21.65
CA LEU A 67 35.44 25.18 -22.47
C LEU A 67 35.09 23.93 -21.65
N THR A 68 35.14 23.99 -20.32
CA THR A 68 34.82 22.86 -19.43
C THR A 68 33.36 22.84 -18.98
N ALA A 69 32.53 23.79 -19.44
CA ALA A 69 31.14 23.93 -19.02
C ALA A 69 30.32 22.64 -19.12
N PHE A 70 30.58 21.79 -20.13
CA PHE A 70 29.88 20.52 -20.34
C PHE A 70 30.58 19.27 -19.74
N ASP A 71 31.68 19.42 -18.98
CA ASP A 71 32.45 18.28 -18.46
C ASP A 71 31.69 17.43 -17.42
N LEU A 72 30.59 17.94 -16.88
CA LEU A 72 29.67 17.19 -16.03
C LEU A 72 28.96 16.04 -16.78
N ILE A 73 28.92 16.07 -18.12
CA ILE A 73 28.32 15.04 -18.97
C ILE A 73 29.34 13.89 -19.16
N LYS A 74 29.44 13.00 -18.15
CA LYS A 74 30.61 12.12 -17.96
C LYS A 74 30.69 10.81 -18.77
N SER A 75 29.62 10.31 -19.41
CA SER A 75 29.63 8.93 -19.94
C SER A 75 29.25 8.78 -21.43
N SER A 76 28.01 9.05 -21.84
CA SER A 76 27.53 8.69 -23.19
C SER A 76 27.88 9.68 -24.30
N GLN A 77 28.13 10.96 -23.98
CA GLN A 77 28.29 12.03 -24.98
C GLN A 77 29.68 12.66 -25.04
N ARG A 78 30.72 11.94 -24.57
CA ARG A 78 32.10 12.46 -24.51
C ARG A 78 32.61 13.01 -25.84
N LYS A 79 32.25 12.38 -26.97
CA LYS A 79 32.64 12.85 -28.30
C LYS A 79 32.09 14.24 -28.61
N LEU A 80 30.80 14.48 -28.33
CA LEU A 80 30.17 15.79 -28.50
C LEU A 80 30.79 16.85 -27.58
N VAL A 81 31.06 16.50 -26.32
CA VAL A 81 31.74 17.43 -25.39
C VAL A 81 33.13 17.83 -25.91
N GLN A 82 33.90 16.87 -26.43
CA GLN A 82 35.19 17.19 -27.04
C GLN A 82 35.06 18.03 -28.32
N GLN A 83 34.03 17.76 -29.13
CA GLN A 83 33.74 18.57 -30.31
C GLN A 83 33.43 20.03 -29.91
N VAL A 84 32.62 20.26 -28.86
CA VAL A 84 32.39 21.62 -28.35
C VAL A 84 33.69 22.30 -27.95
N LYS A 85 34.60 21.61 -27.26
CA LYS A 85 35.89 22.19 -26.87
C LYS A 85 36.72 22.64 -28.07
N ILE A 86 36.68 21.90 -29.17
CA ILE A 86 37.39 22.22 -30.41
C ILE A 86 36.71 23.39 -31.11
N GLU A 87 35.41 23.28 -31.38
CA GLU A 87 34.64 24.26 -32.16
C GLU A 87 34.54 25.61 -31.45
N PHE A 88 34.51 25.65 -30.11
CA PHE A 88 34.37 26.90 -29.35
C PHE A 88 35.70 27.53 -28.92
N LYS A 89 36.85 26.88 -29.17
CA LYS A 89 38.17 27.35 -28.71
C LYS A 89 38.45 28.82 -29.04
N ASP A 90 38.18 29.20 -30.29
CA ASP A 90 38.44 30.55 -30.83
C ASP A 90 37.14 31.27 -31.24
N SER A 91 35.98 30.79 -30.76
CA SER A 91 34.66 31.34 -31.09
C SER A 91 34.47 32.76 -30.53
N THR A 92 33.84 33.66 -31.25
CA THR A 92 33.43 34.99 -30.74
C THR A 92 31.96 35.21 -31.05
N ILE A 93 31.33 36.21 -30.44
CA ILE A 93 29.90 36.48 -30.68
C ILE A 93 29.65 36.75 -32.17
N GLU A 94 30.55 37.50 -32.83
CA GLU A 94 30.51 37.84 -34.25
C GLU A 94 30.57 36.57 -35.12
N LYS A 95 31.53 35.69 -34.82
CA LYS A 95 31.86 34.49 -35.59
C LYS A 95 31.00 33.28 -35.24
N LEU A 96 30.09 33.39 -34.27
CA LEU A 96 29.24 32.29 -33.86
C LEU A 96 28.37 31.83 -35.04
N THR A 97 28.50 30.56 -35.41
CA THR A 97 27.84 29.91 -36.56
C THR A 97 26.58 29.16 -36.13
N ARG A 98 25.72 28.77 -37.09
CA ARG A 98 24.53 27.96 -36.80
C ARG A 98 24.93 26.59 -36.26
N GLU A 99 25.94 25.99 -36.85
CA GLU A 99 26.45 24.65 -36.54
C GLU A 99 27.00 24.59 -35.10
N GLN A 100 27.70 25.63 -34.65
CA GLN A 100 28.15 25.74 -33.26
C GLN A 100 26.97 25.85 -32.28
N VAL A 101 25.95 26.64 -32.62
CA VAL A 101 24.75 26.79 -31.79
C VAL A 101 23.96 25.48 -31.74
N GLU A 102 23.79 24.79 -32.86
CA GLU A 102 23.17 23.47 -32.92
C GLU A 102 23.92 22.47 -32.04
N LEU A 103 25.25 22.43 -32.13
CA LEU A 103 26.09 21.55 -31.31
C LEU A 103 25.89 21.81 -29.81
N ALA A 104 25.89 23.07 -29.37
CA ALA A 104 25.62 23.43 -27.98
C ALA A 104 24.18 23.07 -27.58
N THR A 105 23.21 23.28 -28.47
CA THR A 105 21.79 22.97 -28.24
C THR A 105 21.57 21.47 -28.02
N ARG A 106 22.27 20.59 -28.75
CA ARG A 106 22.24 19.12 -28.54
C ARG A 106 22.60 18.75 -27.10
N LEU A 107 23.69 19.31 -26.57
CA LEU A 107 24.11 19.01 -25.19
C LEU A 107 23.18 19.64 -24.14
N CYS A 108 22.61 20.81 -24.42
CA CYS A 108 21.61 21.42 -23.54
C CYS A 108 20.32 20.58 -23.46
N LEU A 109 19.86 20.01 -24.59
CA LEU A 109 18.74 19.07 -24.63
C LEU A 109 19.02 17.82 -23.80
N PHE A 110 20.20 17.23 -23.96
CA PHE A 110 20.62 16.08 -23.15
C PHE A 110 20.48 16.37 -21.66
N GLU A 111 20.98 17.52 -21.23
CA GLU A 111 20.96 17.92 -19.83
C GLU A 111 19.54 18.18 -19.32
N HIS A 112 18.74 18.91 -20.09
CA HIS A 112 17.36 19.26 -19.76
C HIS A 112 16.49 18.01 -19.57
N GLU A 113 16.57 17.07 -20.51
CA GLU A 113 15.76 15.86 -20.50
C GLU A 113 16.25 14.87 -19.44
N PHE A 114 17.57 14.79 -19.21
CA PHE A 114 18.13 14.04 -18.09
C PHE A 114 17.62 14.55 -16.73
N ARG A 115 17.51 15.87 -16.54
CA ARG A 115 16.89 16.47 -15.34
C ARG A 115 15.39 16.15 -15.22
N GLY A 116 14.71 15.92 -16.35
CA GLY A 116 13.29 15.55 -16.44
C GLY A 116 12.99 14.06 -16.37
N ASN A 117 13.99 13.18 -16.15
CA ASN A 117 13.88 11.72 -16.26
C ASN A 117 13.42 11.21 -17.64
N GLN A 118 13.61 12.00 -18.71
CA GLN A 118 13.37 11.56 -20.08
C GLN A 118 14.73 11.40 -20.78
N TYR A 119 14.97 10.26 -21.42
CA TYR A 119 16.19 10.08 -22.19
C TYR A 119 15.96 10.57 -23.61
N VAL A 120 16.73 11.58 -24.00
CA VAL A 120 16.83 12.04 -25.38
C VAL A 120 18.26 11.79 -25.86
N ASP A 121 18.39 11.12 -27.01
CA ASP A 121 19.68 10.91 -27.65
C ASP A 121 20.06 12.17 -28.45
N PRO A 122 21.04 12.97 -28.00
CA PRO A 122 21.40 14.25 -28.63
C PRO A 122 21.87 14.10 -30.07
N GLN A 123 22.24 12.89 -30.48
CA GLN A 123 22.68 12.59 -31.84
C GLN A 123 21.52 12.29 -32.79
N LYS A 124 20.32 11.98 -32.26
CA LYS A 124 19.13 11.61 -33.04
C LYS A 124 18.09 12.72 -33.15
N GLU A 125 18.23 13.78 -32.36
CA GLU A 125 17.34 14.94 -32.43
C GLU A 125 17.63 15.77 -33.69
N SER A 126 16.57 16.06 -34.44
CA SER A 126 16.61 17.03 -35.53
C SER A 126 16.54 18.43 -34.92
N ILE A 127 17.70 19.07 -34.80
CA ILE A 127 17.80 20.47 -34.36
C ILE A 127 18.17 21.30 -35.57
N GLU A 128 17.34 22.29 -35.86
CA GLU A 128 17.58 23.28 -36.90
C GLU A 128 17.47 24.67 -36.27
N ILE A 129 18.52 25.47 -36.40
CA ILE A 129 18.54 26.84 -35.90
C ILE A 129 18.27 27.78 -37.06
N ASP A 130 17.07 28.36 -37.08
CA ASP A 130 16.73 29.34 -38.11
C ASP A 130 17.55 30.64 -37.98
N HIS A 131 17.48 31.46 -39.02
CA HIS A 131 18.25 32.70 -39.08
C HIS A 131 17.87 33.70 -37.96
N GLN A 132 16.58 33.81 -37.65
CA GLN A 132 16.08 34.75 -36.64
C GLN A 132 16.53 34.35 -35.23
N THR A 133 16.51 33.06 -34.94
CA THR A 133 16.96 32.46 -33.68
C THR A 133 18.44 32.74 -33.45
N LEU A 134 19.28 32.58 -34.49
CA LEU A 134 20.71 32.90 -34.39
C LEU A 134 20.93 34.39 -34.11
N ILE A 135 20.19 35.29 -34.76
CA ILE A 135 20.25 36.73 -34.50
C ILE A 135 19.90 37.03 -33.05
N HIS A 136 18.77 36.50 -32.55
CA HIS A 136 18.36 36.70 -31.15
C HIS A 136 19.40 36.17 -30.16
N ILE A 137 20.01 35.01 -30.42
CA ILE A 137 21.09 34.46 -29.59
C ILE A 137 22.27 35.42 -29.56
N LYS A 138 22.75 35.90 -30.71
CA LYS A 138 23.87 36.85 -30.77
C LYS A 138 23.55 38.14 -30.03
N THR A 139 22.36 38.71 -30.21
CA THR A 139 21.91 39.91 -29.49
C THR A 139 21.91 39.67 -27.97
N MET A 140 21.36 38.55 -27.50
CA MET A 140 21.38 38.21 -26.08
C MET A 140 22.79 38.01 -25.52
N LEU A 141 23.72 37.47 -26.31
CA LEU A 141 25.13 37.36 -25.92
C LEU A 141 25.81 38.73 -25.85
N TYR A 142 25.56 39.65 -26.79
CA TYR A 142 26.08 41.02 -26.69
C TYR A 142 25.55 41.74 -25.44
N ARG A 143 24.27 41.59 -25.13
CA ARG A 143 23.67 42.12 -23.89
C ARG A 143 24.31 41.51 -22.64
N SER A 144 24.57 40.20 -22.65
CA SER A 144 25.26 39.50 -21.56
C SER A 144 26.70 40.00 -21.38
N LYS A 145 27.42 40.22 -22.49
CA LYS A 145 28.77 40.80 -22.45
C LYS A 145 28.75 42.22 -21.88
N ASN A 146 27.87 43.09 -22.37
CA ASN A 146 27.73 44.46 -21.86
C ASN A 146 27.36 44.48 -20.37
N PHE A 147 26.50 43.55 -19.91
CA PHE A 147 26.21 43.39 -18.49
C PHE A 147 27.48 43.10 -17.68
N PHE A 148 28.29 42.11 -18.08
CA PHE A 148 29.53 41.80 -17.37
C PHE A 148 30.62 42.86 -17.50
N ASP A 149 30.71 43.56 -18.64
CA ASP A 149 31.63 44.69 -18.81
C ASP A 149 31.32 45.82 -17.82
N ARG A 150 30.03 46.05 -17.50
CA ARG A 150 29.59 47.11 -16.57
C ARG A 150 29.60 46.68 -15.10
N ILE A 151 29.22 45.44 -14.81
CA ILE A 151 29.02 44.97 -13.43
C ILE A 151 30.22 44.18 -12.89
N GLY A 152 30.99 43.54 -13.78
CA GLY A 152 32.14 42.72 -13.46
C GLY A 152 31.98 41.28 -13.95
N TYR A 153 33.10 40.64 -14.29
CA TYR A 153 33.12 39.26 -14.76
C TYR A 153 33.03 38.25 -13.61
N PRO A 154 32.41 37.07 -13.82
CA PRO A 154 32.25 36.06 -12.79
C PRO A 154 33.59 35.55 -12.23
N LYS A 155 33.65 35.33 -10.92
CA LYS A 155 34.72 34.59 -10.23
C LYS A 155 34.43 33.08 -10.20
N LEU A 156 33.15 32.74 -10.27
CA LEU A 156 32.62 31.38 -10.20
C LEU A 156 31.47 31.23 -11.21
N LEU A 157 31.58 30.20 -12.06
CA LEU A 157 30.57 29.77 -13.02
C LEU A 157 29.91 28.50 -12.45
N ALA A 158 28.57 28.38 -12.50
CA ALA A 158 27.81 27.30 -11.84
C ALA A 158 28.22 27.07 -10.37
N TYR A 159 28.09 28.09 -9.52
CA TYR A 159 28.37 27.90 -8.09
C TYR A 159 27.33 26.96 -7.47
N LYS A 160 27.78 26.15 -6.51
CA LYS A 160 26.92 25.23 -5.78
C LYS A 160 26.36 25.91 -4.54
N CYS A 161 25.13 25.58 -4.21
CA CYS A 161 24.52 25.93 -2.93
C CYS A 161 24.01 24.68 -2.22
N SER A 162 24.11 24.66 -0.89
CA SER A 162 23.53 23.64 -0.03
C SER A 162 23.14 24.24 1.31
N ILE A 163 21.89 24.02 1.72
CA ILE A 163 21.37 24.32 3.06
C ILE A 163 20.93 23.00 3.68
N THR A 164 21.39 22.71 4.88
CA THR A 164 21.10 21.44 5.54
C THR A 164 20.54 21.63 6.94
N THR A 165 19.70 20.69 7.38
CA THR A 165 19.48 20.48 8.82
C THR A 165 20.75 19.89 9.44
N PRO A 166 20.96 19.98 10.77
CA PRO A 166 22.11 19.37 11.43
C PRO A 166 22.35 17.91 10.99
N LEU A 167 23.56 17.61 10.54
CA LEU A 167 23.89 16.31 9.91
C LEU A 167 23.83 15.13 10.88
N ASN A 168 23.96 15.38 12.18
CA ASN A 168 23.83 14.40 13.26
C ASN A 168 22.37 13.98 13.52
N GLU A 169 21.40 14.64 12.88
CA GLU A 169 20.00 14.52 13.18
C GLU A 169 19.22 13.85 12.03
N LYS A 170 18.56 12.72 12.29
CA LYS A 170 17.85 11.92 11.27
C LYS A 170 16.33 12.10 11.31
N PRO A 171 15.62 12.11 10.14
CA PRO A 171 16.20 12.16 8.79
C PRO A 171 16.89 13.51 8.54
N TYR A 172 17.97 13.53 7.78
CA TYR A 172 18.60 14.79 7.39
C TYR A 172 17.87 15.37 6.18
N VAL A 173 17.73 16.69 6.11
CA VAL A 173 17.17 17.39 4.97
C VAL A 173 18.26 18.27 4.37
N GLU A 174 18.42 18.20 3.05
CA GLU A 174 19.32 19.01 2.27
C GLU A 174 18.54 19.66 1.14
N VAL A 175 18.64 20.99 1.04
CA VAL A 175 18.21 21.76 -0.11
C VAL A 175 19.45 22.18 -0.87
N TYR A 176 19.58 21.71 -2.12
CA TYR A 176 20.77 21.96 -2.94
C TYR A 176 20.38 22.57 -4.28
N GLY A 177 21.32 23.24 -4.93
CA GLY A 177 21.08 23.83 -6.24
C GLY A 177 22.33 24.44 -6.86
N ASP A 178 22.19 24.78 -8.13
CA ASP A 178 23.24 25.35 -8.96
C ASP A 178 22.78 26.75 -9.36
N GLY A 179 23.54 27.77 -8.96
CA GLY A 179 23.33 29.13 -9.42
C GLY A 179 24.29 29.51 -10.53
N ASP A 180 23.90 30.43 -11.40
CA ASP A 180 24.59 30.64 -12.67
C ASP A 180 25.96 31.29 -12.49
N TYR A 181 26.00 32.47 -11.85
CA TYR A 181 27.22 33.28 -11.75
C TYR A 181 27.40 33.89 -10.37
N LEU A 182 28.63 33.84 -9.87
CA LEU A 182 29.05 34.59 -8.69
C LEU A 182 30.22 35.50 -9.07
N LEU A 183 29.98 36.81 -8.96
CA LEU A 183 30.95 37.87 -9.20
C LEU A 183 31.72 38.14 -7.90
N SER A 184 32.63 39.13 -7.91
CA SER A 184 33.37 39.52 -6.70
C SER A 184 32.49 40.07 -5.58
N ASN A 185 31.37 40.70 -5.93
CA ASN A 185 30.46 41.37 -5.00
C ASN A 185 28.97 41.10 -5.25
N ALA A 186 28.63 40.23 -6.20
CA ALA A 186 27.24 39.98 -6.55
C ALA A 186 26.97 38.51 -6.87
N LEU A 187 25.80 38.04 -6.47
CA LEU A 187 25.23 36.77 -6.91
C LEU A 187 24.25 37.05 -8.04
N VAL A 188 24.43 36.41 -9.19
CA VAL A 188 23.67 36.70 -10.41
C VAL A 188 23.05 35.42 -10.96
N ASP A 189 21.74 35.47 -11.22
CA ASP A 189 20.99 34.42 -11.90
C ASP A 189 20.42 34.98 -13.21
N PHE A 190 20.59 34.23 -14.30
CA PHE A 190 20.13 34.60 -15.63
C PHE A 190 18.70 34.11 -15.82
N LYS A 191 17.82 35.00 -16.28
CA LYS A 191 16.45 34.67 -16.65
C LYS A 191 16.17 35.10 -18.08
N VAL A 192 16.11 34.15 -19.01
CA VAL A 192 15.76 34.41 -20.41
C VAL A 192 14.26 34.23 -20.61
N SER A 193 13.48 35.28 -20.34
CA SER A 193 12.02 35.21 -20.40
C SER A 193 11.40 36.57 -20.73
N LYS A 194 10.20 36.56 -21.34
CA LYS A 194 9.41 37.79 -21.56
C LYS A 194 8.74 38.33 -20.29
N ARG A 195 8.65 37.52 -19.23
CA ARG A 195 8.05 37.93 -17.96
C ARG A 195 9.00 38.89 -17.23
N LYS A 196 8.43 39.94 -16.64
CA LYS A 196 9.13 40.80 -15.67
C LYS A 196 9.46 40.01 -14.39
N THR A 197 10.22 40.62 -13.48
CA THR A 197 10.60 40.03 -12.19
C THR A 197 9.41 39.45 -11.43
N SER A 198 9.63 38.36 -10.69
CA SER A 198 8.68 37.85 -9.70
C SER A 198 9.28 37.89 -8.30
N ARG A 199 8.41 37.83 -7.27
CA ARG A 199 8.86 37.56 -5.90
C ARG A 199 9.54 36.20 -5.77
N ASP A 200 9.19 35.23 -6.61
CA ASP A 200 9.84 33.91 -6.59
C ASP A 200 11.32 33.96 -6.94
N TYR A 201 11.73 34.90 -7.80
CA TYR A 201 13.17 35.11 -8.08
C TYR A 201 13.91 35.63 -6.85
N ILE A 202 13.28 36.50 -6.05
CA ILE A 202 13.85 36.94 -4.77
C ILE A 202 14.02 35.74 -3.84
N ARG A 203 13.01 34.88 -3.74
CA ARG A 203 13.07 33.65 -2.91
C ARG A 203 14.21 32.74 -3.35
N GLN A 204 14.36 32.52 -4.65
CA GLN A 204 15.44 31.71 -5.22
C GLN A 204 16.82 32.29 -4.89
N LEU A 205 17.04 33.59 -5.15
CA LEU A 205 18.30 34.27 -4.85
C LEU A 205 18.64 34.22 -3.35
N LEU A 206 17.64 34.37 -2.48
CA LEU A 206 17.84 34.30 -1.03
C LEU A 206 18.24 32.88 -0.56
N VAL A 207 17.64 31.83 -1.15
CA VAL A 207 18.07 30.45 -0.89
C VAL A 207 19.50 30.25 -1.36
N TYR A 208 19.84 30.68 -2.57
CA TYR A 208 21.20 30.58 -3.10
C TYR A 208 22.23 31.33 -2.25
N TYR A 209 21.94 32.57 -1.87
CA TYR A 209 22.81 33.38 -1.01
C TYR A 209 23.05 32.74 0.36
N ASN A 210 21.98 32.25 1.00
CA ASN A 210 22.10 31.59 2.31
C ASN A 210 22.84 30.24 2.19
N GLY A 211 22.65 29.52 1.08
CA GLY A 211 23.28 28.23 0.81
C GLY A 211 24.66 28.27 0.18
N LEU A 212 25.29 29.45 0.00
CA LEU A 212 26.64 29.53 -0.54
C LEU A 212 27.62 28.67 0.29
N ILE A 213 28.34 27.78 -0.40
CA ILE A 213 29.25 26.83 0.23
C ILE A 213 30.61 27.50 0.49
N GLU A 214 30.92 27.74 1.76
CA GLU A 214 32.11 28.47 2.18
C GLU A 214 33.42 27.85 1.66
N SER A 215 33.53 26.52 1.61
CA SER A 215 34.72 25.86 1.07
C SER A 215 34.95 26.16 -0.42
N ASP A 216 33.88 26.35 -1.20
CA ASP A 216 34.01 26.65 -2.63
C ASP A 216 34.32 28.13 -2.85
N LEU A 217 33.76 29.01 -2.02
CA LEU A 217 34.13 30.43 -1.97
C LEU A 217 35.63 30.59 -1.66
N ASN A 218 36.13 29.89 -0.64
CA ASN A 218 37.53 29.94 -0.22
C ASN A 218 38.49 29.46 -1.32
N LYS A 219 38.17 28.36 -2.03
CA LYS A 219 38.97 27.88 -3.17
C LYS A 219 39.13 28.93 -4.26
N LYS A 220 38.17 29.84 -4.40
CA LYS A 220 38.10 30.87 -5.45
C LYS A 220 38.41 32.27 -4.93
N LYS A 221 38.89 32.38 -3.68
CA LYS A 221 39.25 33.64 -3.01
C LYS A 221 38.10 34.66 -2.99
N VAL A 222 36.86 34.17 -2.89
CA VAL A 222 35.67 35.00 -2.68
C VAL A 222 35.28 34.89 -1.21
N LYS A 223 34.97 36.02 -0.56
CA LYS A 223 34.39 36.04 0.79
C LYS A 223 32.90 36.28 0.68
N LYS A 224 32.09 35.59 1.50
CA LYS A 224 30.63 35.79 1.52
C LYS A 224 30.28 37.24 1.87
N ASP A 225 31.01 37.84 2.80
CA ASP A 225 30.81 39.23 3.23
C ASP A 225 31.05 40.26 2.13
N ASN A 226 31.76 39.89 1.06
CA ASN A 226 31.94 40.78 -0.09
C ASN A 226 30.70 40.81 -0.99
N ILE A 227 29.78 39.85 -0.86
CA ILE A 227 28.58 39.76 -1.68
C ILE A 227 27.54 40.74 -1.15
N THR A 228 27.49 41.93 -1.76
CA THR A 228 26.62 43.03 -1.37
C THR A 228 25.40 43.18 -2.27
N ALA A 229 25.29 42.38 -3.34
CA ALA A 229 24.15 42.44 -4.25
C ALA A 229 23.63 41.07 -4.68
N LEU A 230 22.31 40.98 -4.79
CA LEU A 230 21.62 39.85 -5.45
C LEU A 230 20.98 40.37 -6.73
N MET A 231 21.24 39.71 -7.86
CA MET A 231 20.80 40.20 -9.16
C MET A 231 20.12 39.13 -10.01
N ILE A 232 19.08 39.54 -10.73
CA ILE A 232 18.57 38.84 -11.91
C ILE A 232 19.00 39.60 -13.14
N PHE A 233 19.64 38.93 -14.10
CA PHE A 233 19.88 39.50 -15.42
C PHE A 233 18.98 38.84 -16.46
N ASN A 234 18.34 39.64 -17.31
CA ASN A 234 17.47 39.16 -18.38
C ASN A 234 17.93 39.75 -19.72
N PRO A 235 18.71 38.98 -20.52
CA PRO A 235 19.21 39.48 -21.80
C PRO A 235 18.09 39.65 -22.84
N ARG A 236 16.94 38.99 -22.70
CA ARG A 236 15.80 39.16 -23.63
C ARG A 236 15.16 40.55 -23.50
N LEU A 237 15.20 41.12 -22.29
CA LEU A 237 14.66 42.45 -21.99
C LEU A 237 15.73 43.55 -22.03
N ASP A 238 17.01 43.19 -22.11
CA ASP A 238 18.14 44.10 -21.90
C ASP A 238 18.09 44.82 -20.54
N MET A 239 17.72 44.06 -19.51
CA MET A 239 17.50 44.57 -18.16
C MET A 239 18.16 43.69 -17.11
N PHE A 240 18.58 44.32 -16.01
CA PHE A 240 18.89 43.61 -14.78
C PHE A 240 18.13 44.21 -13.60
N TYR A 241 18.02 43.41 -12.56
CA TYR A 241 17.25 43.70 -11.37
C TYR A 241 18.15 43.47 -10.17
N LYS A 242 18.34 44.47 -9.32
CA LYS A 242 19.28 44.43 -8.19
C LYS A 242 18.52 44.54 -6.87
N ILE A 243 18.89 43.71 -5.91
CA ILE A 243 18.69 43.96 -4.48
C ILE A 243 20.06 44.34 -3.91
N ASP A 244 20.12 45.49 -3.26
CA ASP A 244 21.31 45.96 -2.57
C ASP A 244 21.24 45.52 -1.12
N LEU A 245 22.07 44.55 -0.74
CA LEU A 245 22.08 43.96 0.59
C LEU A 245 22.60 44.93 1.66
N GLU A 246 23.40 45.93 1.28
CA GLU A 246 23.89 46.96 2.21
C GLU A 246 22.75 47.86 2.71
N ASN A 247 21.67 47.98 1.94
CA ASN A 247 20.47 48.73 2.29
C ASN A 247 19.42 47.89 3.04
N ILE A 248 19.72 46.62 3.35
CA ILE A 248 18.82 45.73 4.07
C ILE A 248 19.29 45.60 5.51
N ASP A 249 18.38 45.86 6.45
CA ASP A 249 18.67 45.67 7.87
C ASP A 249 19.10 44.22 8.16
N GLN A 250 20.16 44.06 8.94
CA GLN A 250 20.66 42.75 9.36
C GLN A 250 19.56 41.90 10.02
N SER A 251 18.59 42.54 10.67
CA SER A 251 17.43 41.86 11.27
C SER A 251 16.54 41.15 10.24
N ASP A 252 16.38 41.73 9.05
CA ASP A 252 15.57 41.15 7.98
C ASP A 252 16.31 40.01 7.27
N ILE A 253 17.64 40.12 7.10
CA ILE A 253 18.49 39.01 6.63
C ILE A 253 18.38 37.82 7.60
N LEU A 254 18.47 38.09 8.91
CA LEU A 254 18.35 37.06 9.94
C LEU A 254 16.97 36.39 9.95
N LYS A 255 15.88 37.16 9.78
CA LYS A 255 14.52 36.60 9.65
C LYS A 255 14.41 35.62 8.49
N VAL A 256 14.98 35.96 7.33
CA VAL A 256 15.00 35.04 6.16
C VAL A 256 15.75 33.76 6.50
N TYR A 257 16.93 33.85 7.13
CA TYR A 257 17.72 32.69 7.55
C TYR A 257 16.97 31.81 8.56
N GLN A 258 16.31 32.40 9.56
CA GLN A 258 15.50 31.70 10.55
C GLN A 258 14.31 30.99 9.89
N ASN A 259 13.58 31.69 9.01
CA ASN A 259 12.45 31.12 8.26
C ASN A 259 12.89 29.92 7.41
N LEU A 260 14.01 30.03 6.70
CA LEU A 260 14.58 28.92 5.94
C LEU A 260 14.81 27.69 6.83
N ASN A 261 15.50 27.87 7.95
CA ASN A 261 15.80 26.78 8.89
C ASN A 261 14.53 26.15 9.48
N LEU A 262 13.53 26.97 9.83
CA LEU A 262 12.23 26.47 10.30
C LEU A 262 11.56 25.59 9.25
N LYS A 263 11.56 26.01 7.98
CA LYS A 263 10.98 25.23 6.88
C LYS A 263 11.72 23.92 6.62
N LEU A 264 13.05 23.89 6.74
CA LEU A 264 13.82 22.65 6.69
C LEU A 264 13.44 21.69 7.84
N MET A 265 13.27 22.23 9.06
CA MET A 265 12.85 21.44 10.22
C MET A 265 11.40 20.91 10.09
N GLU A 266 10.48 21.69 9.53
CA GLU A 266 9.10 21.25 9.24
C GLU A 266 9.09 20.03 8.29
N ILE A 267 9.86 20.10 7.19
CA ILE A 267 10.01 19.00 6.23
C ILE A 267 10.57 17.75 6.93
N ARG A 268 11.59 17.94 7.76
CA ARG A 268 12.21 16.87 8.52
C ARG A 268 11.23 16.16 9.46
N GLU A 269 10.49 16.93 10.25
CA GLU A 269 9.52 16.38 11.21
C GLU A 269 8.36 15.68 10.48
N LYS A 270 7.91 16.20 9.33
CA LYS A 270 6.95 15.50 8.47
C LYS A 270 7.49 14.13 8.03
N LYS A 271 8.73 14.07 7.55
CA LYS A 271 9.37 12.80 7.13
C LYS A 271 9.55 11.82 8.29
N LYS A 272 9.90 12.32 9.48
CA LYS A 272 10.03 11.53 10.71
C LYS A 272 8.69 10.87 11.09
N ARG A 273 7.58 11.61 11.00
CA ARG A 273 6.22 11.07 11.23
C ARG A 273 5.84 9.99 10.21
N GLU A 274 6.12 10.21 8.92
CA GLU A 274 5.89 9.21 7.86
C GLU A 274 6.68 7.91 8.11
N ASN A 275 7.96 8.03 8.47
CA ASN A 275 8.81 6.88 8.76
C ASN A 275 8.32 6.11 10.00
N LYS A 276 7.82 6.81 11.03
CA LYS A 276 7.20 6.18 12.21
C LYS A 276 5.95 5.38 11.84
N LYS A 277 5.06 5.94 11.02
CA LYS A 277 3.85 5.24 10.53
C LYS A 277 4.22 3.96 9.77
N LYS A 278 5.15 4.06 8.80
CA LYS A 278 5.63 2.89 8.04
C LYS A 278 6.20 1.79 8.94
N LYS A 279 6.99 2.14 9.97
CA LYS A 279 7.53 1.16 10.93
C LYS A 279 6.42 0.50 11.77
N VAL A 280 5.42 1.26 12.22
CA VAL A 280 4.27 0.70 12.96
C VAL A 280 3.48 -0.27 12.07
N ASP A 281 3.22 0.09 10.81
CA ASP A 281 2.51 -0.77 9.87
C ASP A 281 3.31 -2.03 9.52
N GLN A 282 4.64 -1.93 9.45
CA GLN A 282 5.52 -3.08 9.22
C GLN A 282 5.58 -4.00 10.45
N LYS A 283 5.66 -3.44 11.67
CA LYS A 283 5.62 -4.23 12.92
C LYS A 283 4.29 -4.94 13.13
N ARG A 284 3.17 -4.36 12.68
CA ARG A 284 1.85 -5.02 12.66
C ARG A 284 1.77 -6.20 11.68
N ARG A 285 2.68 -6.31 10.72
CA ARG A 285 2.76 -7.40 9.73
C ARG A 285 3.81 -8.48 10.08
N ASP A 286 4.53 -8.34 11.19
CA ASP A 286 5.54 -9.31 11.63
C ASP A 286 4.86 -10.54 12.28
N ILE A 287 4.92 -11.66 11.57
CA ILE A 287 4.23 -12.94 11.86
C ILE A 287 5.04 -13.89 12.76
N SER A 288 6.22 -13.46 13.23
CA SER A 288 7.16 -14.31 13.97
C SER A 288 6.67 -14.74 15.36
N THR A 289 5.65 -14.08 15.93
CA THR A 289 5.05 -14.47 17.21
C THR A 289 3.74 -15.21 17.00
N GLN A 290 3.51 -16.30 17.75
CA GLN A 290 2.26 -17.08 17.70
C GLN A 290 1.01 -16.21 17.93
N GLU A 291 1.14 -15.13 18.69
CA GLU A 291 0.06 -14.18 18.96
C GLU A 291 -0.25 -13.28 17.76
N ASN A 292 0.76 -12.77 17.05
CA ASN A 292 0.54 -12.01 15.81
C ASN A 292 0.00 -12.91 14.69
N ALA A 293 0.42 -14.18 14.63
CA ALA A 293 -0.15 -15.17 13.72
C ALA A 293 -1.63 -15.46 14.02
N LYS A 294 -2.04 -15.45 15.30
CA LYS A 294 -3.45 -15.56 15.70
C LYS A 294 -4.25 -14.31 15.32
N PHE A 295 -3.73 -13.11 15.56
CA PHE A 295 -4.35 -11.85 15.13
C PHE A 295 -4.49 -11.74 13.60
N LEU A 296 -3.62 -12.41 12.84
CA LEU A 296 -3.76 -12.45 11.39
C LEU A 296 -5.06 -13.13 10.95
N ARG A 297 -5.44 -14.21 11.63
CA ARG A 297 -6.65 -14.99 11.35
C ARG A 297 -7.89 -14.40 12.03
N ASP A 298 -7.73 -13.86 13.23
CA ASP A 298 -8.79 -13.24 14.02
C ASP A 298 -8.50 -11.74 14.22
N PRO A 299 -9.04 -10.85 13.36
CA PRO A 299 -8.87 -9.41 13.51
C PRO A 299 -9.49 -8.84 14.79
N PHE A 300 -10.34 -9.60 15.48
CA PHE A 300 -11.08 -9.16 16.66
C PHE A 300 -10.45 -9.61 17.97
N LEU A 301 -9.37 -10.40 17.91
CA LEU A 301 -8.72 -11.00 19.08
C LEU A 301 -8.33 -9.98 20.15
N ARG A 302 -7.91 -8.78 19.73
CA ARG A 302 -7.43 -7.69 20.61
C ARG A 302 -8.52 -6.72 21.07
N LEU A 303 -9.75 -6.88 20.61
CA LEU A 303 -10.85 -6.07 21.12
C LEU A 303 -11.14 -6.47 22.56
N GLU A 304 -11.45 -5.50 23.41
CA GLU A 304 -11.99 -5.78 24.74
C GLU A 304 -13.41 -6.37 24.63
N ASP A 305 -13.92 -6.94 25.71
CA ASP A 305 -15.31 -7.39 25.73
C ASP A 305 -16.25 -6.19 25.64
N GLY A 306 -17.29 -6.30 24.82
CA GLY A 306 -18.21 -5.21 24.53
C GLY A 306 -18.87 -5.31 23.15
N ILE A 307 -19.55 -4.23 22.78
CA ILE A 307 -20.27 -4.08 21.50
C ILE A 307 -19.50 -3.10 20.62
N HIS A 308 -19.00 -3.58 19.48
CA HIS A 308 -18.04 -2.89 18.62
C HIS A 308 -18.60 -2.69 17.22
N ARG A 309 -18.37 -1.51 16.64
CA ARG A 309 -18.54 -1.33 15.19
C ARG A 309 -17.29 -1.84 14.49
N VAL A 310 -17.46 -2.77 13.56
CA VAL A 310 -16.34 -3.39 12.83
C VAL A 310 -16.49 -3.22 11.32
N SER A 311 -15.38 -3.24 10.59
CA SER A 311 -15.41 -3.09 9.14
C SER A 311 -15.86 -4.37 8.43
N ARG A 312 -16.34 -4.22 7.20
CA ARG A 312 -16.73 -5.35 6.34
C ARG A 312 -15.51 -6.19 5.96
N GLU A 313 -14.38 -5.55 5.77
CA GLU A 313 -13.11 -6.17 5.44
C GLU A 313 -12.62 -7.04 6.59
N GLU A 314 -12.74 -6.57 7.83
CA GLU A 314 -12.44 -7.38 9.02
C GLU A 314 -13.39 -8.58 9.16
N TYR A 315 -14.69 -8.39 8.92
CA TYR A 315 -15.66 -9.49 8.94
C TYR A 315 -15.38 -10.56 7.88
N LYS A 316 -15.11 -10.13 6.63
CA LYS A 316 -14.73 -11.04 5.54
C LYS A 316 -13.43 -11.77 5.84
N ARG A 317 -12.44 -11.06 6.38
CA ARG A 317 -11.14 -11.63 6.77
C ARG A 317 -11.27 -12.67 7.88
N PHE A 318 -12.10 -12.41 8.88
CA PHE A 318 -12.33 -13.35 9.99
C PHE A 318 -12.88 -14.70 9.49
N TYR A 319 -13.77 -14.70 8.49
CA TYR A 319 -14.31 -15.94 7.91
C TYR A 319 -13.48 -16.55 6.78
N GLY A 320 -12.72 -15.73 6.04
CA GLY A 320 -11.94 -16.18 4.88
C GLY A 320 -12.82 -16.93 3.87
N GLU A 321 -12.33 -18.07 3.37
CA GLU A 321 -13.03 -18.95 2.42
C GLU A 321 -14.31 -19.59 2.97
N LYS A 322 -14.55 -19.54 4.29
CA LYS A 322 -15.77 -20.08 4.91
C LYS A 322 -16.99 -19.18 4.72
N LEU A 323 -16.81 -17.97 4.17
CA LEU A 323 -17.89 -17.05 3.85
C LEU A 323 -18.35 -17.30 2.41
N THR A 324 -19.52 -17.93 2.25
CA THR A 324 -20.07 -18.30 0.95
C THR A 324 -20.34 -17.11 0.04
N SER A 325 -20.99 -16.06 0.56
CA SER A 325 -21.16 -14.76 -0.10
C SER A 325 -21.67 -13.72 0.91
N PHE A 326 -21.21 -12.47 0.79
CA PHE A 326 -21.71 -11.36 1.61
C PHE A 326 -21.57 -10.03 0.86
N SER A 327 -22.68 -9.57 0.26
CA SER A 327 -22.78 -8.32 -0.52
C SER A 327 -23.71 -7.28 0.11
N ARG A 328 -24.34 -7.59 1.25
CA ARG A 328 -25.37 -6.74 1.86
C ARG A 328 -24.78 -5.39 2.34
N PRO A 329 -25.37 -4.24 2.00
CA PRO A 329 -25.01 -2.94 2.57
C PRO A 329 -25.42 -2.84 4.04
N GLY A 330 -24.72 -2.01 4.82
CA GLY A 330 -24.97 -1.81 6.26
C GLY A 330 -23.71 -1.87 7.11
N GLN A 331 -23.83 -1.43 8.37
CA GLN A 331 -22.77 -1.44 9.37
C GLN A 331 -22.75 -2.78 10.10
N ILE A 332 -21.58 -3.40 10.23
CA ILE A 332 -21.43 -4.64 11.00
C ILE A 332 -21.14 -4.29 12.46
N ILE A 333 -21.86 -4.94 13.36
CA ILE A 333 -21.66 -4.82 14.81
C ILE A 333 -21.19 -6.17 15.33
N LEU A 334 -20.12 -6.17 16.12
CA LEU A 334 -19.61 -7.33 16.81
C LEU A 334 -19.91 -7.22 18.30
N ILE A 335 -20.54 -8.24 18.87
CA ILE A 335 -20.56 -8.46 20.31
C ILE A 335 -19.45 -9.45 20.65
N LYS A 336 -18.54 -9.05 21.53
CA LYS A 336 -17.46 -9.90 22.05
C LYS A 336 -17.62 -10.05 23.57
N LYS A 337 -17.62 -11.28 24.08
CA LYS A 337 -17.60 -11.56 25.53
C LYS A 337 -16.89 -12.87 25.80
N GLU A 338 -15.91 -12.88 26.70
CA GLU A 338 -15.14 -14.06 27.10
C GLU A 338 -14.52 -14.82 25.90
N GLY A 339 -14.15 -14.07 24.85
CA GLY A 339 -13.61 -14.62 23.61
C GLY A 339 -14.63 -15.31 22.69
N TYR A 340 -15.93 -15.18 22.96
CA TYR A 340 -17.02 -15.54 22.06
C TYR A 340 -17.49 -14.33 21.26
N TYR A 341 -17.90 -14.58 20.01
CA TYR A 341 -18.30 -13.57 19.04
C TYR A 341 -19.74 -13.77 18.59
N MET A 342 -20.45 -12.66 18.39
CA MET A 342 -21.78 -12.64 17.79
C MET A 342 -21.88 -11.41 16.90
N PHE A 343 -22.20 -11.61 15.62
CA PHE A 343 -22.16 -10.55 14.61
C PHE A 343 -23.57 -10.11 14.25
N PHE A 344 -23.76 -8.82 14.04
CA PHE A 344 -25.02 -8.22 13.64
C PHE A 344 -24.82 -7.29 12.46
N LEU A 345 -25.88 -7.08 11.68
CA LEU A 345 -25.94 -6.11 10.61
C LEU A 345 -26.96 -5.04 10.99
N GLU A 346 -26.53 -3.78 11.03
CA GLU A 346 -27.40 -2.63 11.13
C GLU A 346 -27.62 -2.04 9.74
N LYS A 347 -28.88 -2.03 9.28
CA LYS A 347 -29.29 -1.53 7.98
C LYS A 347 -30.70 -0.92 8.09
N ASP A 348 -30.89 0.27 7.53
CA ASP A 348 -32.19 0.96 7.50
C ASP A 348 -32.81 1.10 8.91
N SER A 349 -31.97 1.45 9.90
CA SER A 349 -32.32 1.53 11.34
C SER A 349 -32.87 0.22 11.95
N LYS A 350 -32.69 -0.92 11.28
CA LYS A 350 -33.00 -2.25 11.77
C LYS A 350 -31.72 -3.03 12.02
N GLN A 351 -31.77 -3.92 13.00
CA GLN A 351 -30.67 -4.79 13.36
C GLN A 351 -31.04 -6.24 13.08
N TYR A 352 -30.05 -7.02 12.65
CA TYR A 352 -30.21 -8.42 12.29
C TYR A 352 -29.02 -9.22 12.80
N LEU A 353 -29.24 -10.45 13.28
CA LEU A 353 -28.16 -11.38 13.59
C LEU A 353 -27.56 -11.91 12.29
N LEU A 354 -26.23 -11.85 12.16
CA LEU A 354 -25.50 -12.38 11.01
C LEU A 354 -25.16 -13.85 11.22
N LYS A 355 -25.71 -14.70 10.35
CA LYS A 355 -25.44 -16.13 10.26
C LYS A 355 -24.49 -16.39 9.09
N GLY A 356 -23.27 -15.84 9.17
CA GLY A 356 -22.35 -15.81 8.03
C GLY A 356 -22.82 -14.82 6.96
N GLY A 357 -23.18 -15.29 5.76
CA GLY A 357 -23.70 -14.43 4.69
C GLY A 357 -25.16 -13.98 4.89
N ASP A 358 -25.91 -14.73 5.69
CA ASP A 358 -27.35 -14.54 5.88
C ASP A 358 -27.69 -13.68 7.11
N ILE A 359 -28.92 -13.15 7.12
CA ILE A 359 -29.46 -12.33 8.22
C ILE A 359 -30.67 -13.01 8.87
N ILE A 360 -30.81 -12.86 10.18
CA ILE A 360 -31.95 -13.32 10.97
C ILE A 360 -32.52 -12.13 11.74
N ASN A 361 -33.84 -11.99 11.76
CA ASN A 361 -34.52 -10.96 12.57
C ASN A 361 -34.24 -11.17 14.06
N ILE A 362 -34.06 -10.07 14.78
CA ILE A 362 -33.87 -10.08 16.24
C ILE A 362 -35.06 -9.40 16.91
N SER A 363 -35.39 -9.86 18.12
CA SER A 363 -36.50 -9.36 18.93
C SER A 363 -36.07 -8.48 20.11
N HIS A 364 -34.77 -8.40 20.38
CA HIS A 364 -34.20 -7.73 21.56
C HIS A 364 -33.08 -6.76 21.16
N SER A 365 -32.69 -5.88 22.09
CA SER A 365 -31.56 -4.98 21.91
C SER A 365 -30.22 -5.71 21.92
N LEU A 366 -29.17 -5.11 21.35
CA LEU A 366 -27.82 -5.70 21.38
C LEU A 366 -27.29 -5.93 22.81
N ASN A 367 -27.67 -5.08 23.77
CA ASN A 367 -27.30 -5.25 25.18
C ASN A 367 -27.86 -6.56 25.75
N TYR A 368 -29.11 -6.92 25.43
CA TYR A 368 -29.69 -8.21 25.87
C TYR A 368 -28.82 -9.40 25.42
N TYR A 369 -28.35 -9.38 24.18
CA TYR A 369 -27.48 -10.45 23.67
C TYR A 369 -26.12 -10.45 24.37
N TYR A 370 -25.50 -9.27 24.59
CA TYR A 370 -24.23 -9.15 25.30
C TYR A 370 -24.32 -9.66 26.75
N ASP A 371 -25.36 -9.25 27.47
CA ASP A 371 -25.55 -9.61 28.87
C ASP A 371 -25.72 -11.12 29.04
N ASN A 372 -26.47 -11.75 28.14
CA ASN A 372 -26.81 -13.17 28.18
C ASN A 372 -25.84 -14.09 27.41
N LEU A 373 -24.84 -13.55 26.70
CA LEU A 373 -23.98 -14.33 25.78
C LEU A 373 -23.27 -15.49 26.51
N SER A 374 -22.64 -15.24 27.65
CA SER A 374 -21.89 -16.26 28.40
C SER A 374 -22.81 -17.42 28.81
N LEU A 375 -23.98 -17.11 29.38
CA LEU A 375 -24.97 -18.11 29.81
C LEU A 375 -25.52 -18.92 28.62
N TYR A 376 -25.83 -18.24 27.50
CA TYR A 376 -26.32 -18.89 26.30
C TYR A 376 -25.29 -19.90 25.77
N VAL A 377 -24.03 -19.47 25.64
CA VAL A 377 -22.92 -20.31 25.17
C VAL A 377 -22.72 -21.53 26.07
N GLU A 378 -22.73 -21.33 27.38
CA GLU A 378 -22.60 -22.42 28.35
C GLU A 378 -23.70 -23.48 28.15
N ARG A 379 -24.96 -23.06 28.11
CA ARG A 379 -26.11 -23.96 27.95
C ARG A 379 -26.10 -24.70 26.62
N VAL A 380 -25.78 -24.01 25.51
CA VAL A 380 -25.63 -24.66 24.20
C VAL A 380 -24.50 -25.68 24.23
N LYS A 381 -23.33 -25.34 24.80
CA LYS A 381 -22.23 -26.29 24.91
C LYS A 381 -22.61 -27.49 25.76
N ASN A 382 -23.27 -27.31 26.89
CA ASN A 382 -23.70 -28.40 27.76
C ASN A 382 -24.63 -29.38 27.02
N ILE A 383 -25.54 -28.86 26.21
CA ILE A 383 -26.44 -29.68 25.38
C ILE A 383 -25.64 -30.44 24.31
N PHE A 384 -24.88 -29.73 23.46
CA PHE A 384 -24.35 -30.31 22.23
C PHE A 384 -22.96 -30.97 22.36
N SER A 385 -22.23 -30.78 23.47
CA SER A 385 -20.88 -31.35 23.63
C SER A 385 -20.81 -32.86 23.42
N PRO A 386 -21.72 -33.69 23.99
CA PRO A 386 -21.64 -35.14 23.83
C PRO A 386 -21.67 -35.57 22.35
N TYR A 387 -22.59 -34.98 21.57
CA TYR A 387 -22.70 -35.23 20.13
C TYR A 387 -21.50 -34.68 19.34
N TYR A 388 -21.03 -33.48 19.67
CA TYR A 388 -19.86 -32.90 19.00
C TYR A 388 -18.57 -33.70 19.26
N GLU A 389 -18.39 -34.23 20.48
CA GLU A 389 -17.29 -35.16 20.77
C GLU A 389 -17.41 -36.46 19.98
N ALA A 390 -18.62 -36.98 19.78
CA ALA A 390 -18.87 -38.15 18.94
C ALA A 390 -18.42 -37.93 17.49
N LEU A 391 -18.85 -36.81 16.90
CA LEU A 391 -18.45 -36.40 15.55
C LEU A 391 -16.92 -36.29 15.41
N LYS A 392 -16.26 -35.65 16.38
CA LYS A 392 -14.79 -35.52 16.39
C LYS A 392 -14.08 -36.88 16.48
N LYS A 393 -14.61 -37.81 17.27
CA LYS A 393 -14.06 -39.18 17.35
C LYS A 393 -14.18 -39.90 16.01
N ILE A 394 -15.37 -39.92 15.39
CA ILE A 394 -15.57 -40.58 14.11
C ILE A 394 -14.72 -39.91 13.01
N ALA A 395 -14.66 -38.58 12.98
CA ALA A 395 -13.78 -37.84 12.07
C ALA A 395 -12.30 -38.20 12.22
N LYS A 396 -11.82 -38.39 13.46
CA LYS A 396 -10.46 -38.86 13.74
C LYS A 396 -10.24 -40.29 13.23
N GLU A 397 -11.24 -41.16 13.39
CA GLU A 397 -11.19 -42.53 12.90
C GLU A 397 -11.12 -42.57 11.36
N VAL A 398 -11.95 -41.78 10.68
CA VAL A 398 -11.89 -41.58 9.21
C VAL A 398 -10.51 -41.09 8.76
N LYS A 399 -9.93 -40.08 9.43
CA LYS A 399 -8.56 -39.63 9.13
C LYS A 399 -7.52 -40.73 9.27
N SER A 400 -7.63 -41.55 10.31
CA SER A 400 -6.67 -42.60 10.58
C SER A 400 -6.75 -43.80 9.60
N ILE A 401 -7.85 -43.95 8.86
CA ILE A 401 -7.90 -44.87 7.69
C ILE A 401 -7.49 -44.21 6.37
N GLY A 402 -7.27 -42.90 6.35
CA GLY A 402 -6.83 -42.16 5.17
C GLY A 402 -7.89 -41.26 4.53
N GLY A 403 -9.10 -41.18 5.08
CA GLY A 403 -10.11 -40.22 4.61
C GLY A 403 -9.84 -38.78 5.11
N ASP A 404 -10.60 -37.82 4.59
CA ASP A 404 -10.51 -36.38 4.93
C ASP A 404 -10.90 -36.12 6.39
N GLY A 405 -11.99 -36.73 6.86
CA GLY A 405 -12.55 -36.53 8.20
C GLY A 405 -12.94 -35.08 8.48
N LYS A 406 -13.30 -34.32 7.44
CA LYS A 406 -13.79 -32.95 7.55
C LYS A 406 -15.25 -32.95 8.00
N LEU A 407 -15.55 -32.11 9.00
CA LEU A 407 -16.89 -31.97 9.58
C LEU A 407 -17.69 -30.89 8.86
N HIS A 408 -18.91 -31.26 8.48
CA HIS A 408 -19.92 -30.40 7.88
C HIS A 408 -21.25 -30.58 8.62
N GLY A 409 -21.35 -29.99 9.82
CA GLY A 409 -22.49 -30.18 10.70
C GLY A 409 -22.54 -31.62 11.23
N ALA A 410 -23.52 -32.39 10.76
CA ALA A 410 -23.71 -33.81 11.13
C ALA A 410 -23.03 -34.79 10.15
N ILE A 411 -22.31 -34.27 9.15
CA ILE A 411 -21.69 -35.05 8.07
C ILE A 411 -20.17 -35.03 8.23
N ILE A 412 -19.54 -36.19 8.02
CA ILE A 412 -18.09 -36.39 8.03
C ILE A 412 -17.68 -36.84 6.63
N ASN A 413 -16.77 -36.13 5.99
CA ASN A 413 -16.26 -36.50 4.67
C ASN A 413 -15.25 -37.64 4.79
N ILE A 414 -15.42 -38.68 3.99
CA ILE A 414 -14.38 -39.67 3.71
C ILE A 414 -13.50 -39.13 2.59
N ASP A 415 -14.13 -38.65 1.53
CA ASP A 415 -13.50 -37.87 0.45
C ASP A 415 -14.48 -36.80 -0.07
N TYR A 416 -14.28 -36.29 -1.28
CA TYR A 416 -15.11 -35.24 -1.85
C TYR A 416 -16.56 -35.68 -2.15
N LEU A 417 -16.79 -36.96 -2.48
CA LEU A 417 -18.09 -37.51 -2.89
C LEU A 417 -18.67 -38.52 -1.90
N ASN A 418 -17.84 -39.03 -0.98
CA ASN A 418 -18.20 -40.09 -0.04
C ASN A 418 -18.25 -39.57 1.39
N HIS A 419 -19.34 -39.85 2.09
CA HIS A 419 -19.66 -39.22 3.36
C HIS A 419 -20.27 -40.19 4.38
N ILE A 420 -20.15 -39.82 5.66
CA ILE A 420 -20.82 -40.45 6.80
C ILE A 420 -21.72 -39.40 7.45
N TYR A 421 -23.02 -39.61 7.46
CA TYR A 421 -23.96 -38.82 8.26
C TYR A 421 -24.20 -39.49 9.61
N VAL A 422 -24.21 -38.69 10.68
CA VAL A 422 -24.52 -39.14 12.05
C VAL A 422 -25.84 -38.52 12.49
N GLU A 423 -26.90 -39.31 12.59
CA GLU A 423 -28.22 -38.81 13.00
C GLU A 423 -28.17 -38.22 14.43
N PRO A 424 -28.47 -36.92 14.63
CA PRO A 424 -28.33 -36.28 15.95
C PRO A 424 -29.13 -36.91 17.08
N SER A 425 -30.29 -37.50 16.77
CA SER A 425 -31.20 -38.09 17.76
C SER A 425 -30.82 -39.53 18.15
N THR A 426 -30.49 -40.36 17.17
CA THR A 426 -30.24 -41.80 17.37
C THR A 426 -28.77 -42.19 17.34
N GLY A 427 -27.90 -41.32 16.82
CA GLY A 427 -26.49 -41.63 16.54
C GLY A 427 -26.28 -42.62 15.41
N ALA A 428 -27.35 -43.00 14.68
CA ALA A 428 -27.26 -43.91 13.55
C ALA A 428 -26.33 -43.34 12.46
N LEU A 429 -25.48 -44.22 11.92
CA LEU A 429 -24.55 -43.89 10.85
C LEU A 429 -25.19 -44.21 9.51
N LYS A 430 -25.13 -43.26 8.58
CA LYS A 430 -25.52 -43.45 7.19
C LYS A 430 -24.31 -43.20 6.30
N TYR A 431 -23.87 -44.23 5.59
CA TYR A 431 -22.77 -44.18 4.62
C TYR A 431 -23.35 -43.91 3.24
N TYR A 432 -22.87 -42.87 2.55
CA TYR A 432 -23.46 -42.53 1.25
C TYR A 432 -22.47 -41.86 0.30
N TYR A 433 -22.73 -42.08 -0.99
CA TYR A 433 -22.11 -41.39 -2.11
C TYR A 433 -23.08 -40.31 -2.62
N ALA A 434 -22.59 -39.09 -2.86
CA ALA A 434 -23.39 -38.01 -3.42
C ALA A 434 -22.54 -37.00 -4.20
N THR A 435 -23.03 -36.60 -5.38
CA THR A 435 -22.45 -35.51 -6.19
C THR A 435 -23.08 -34.15 -5.89
N ASP A 436 -24.24 -34.14 -5.23
CA ASP A 436 -24.99 -32.95 -4.85
C ASP A 436 -25.85 -33.19 -3.58
N THR A 437 -26.64 -32.19 -3.16
CA THR A 437 -27.47 -32.28 -1.95
C THR A 437 -28.88 -32.82 -2.21
N THR A 438 -29.19 -33.24 -3.43
CA THR A 438 -30.53 -33.65 -3.87
C THR A 438 -30.64 -35.16 -4.11
N SER A 439 -29.56 -35.80 -4.54
CA SER A 439 -29.50 -37.23 -4.82
C SER A 439 -28.36 -37.91 -4.04
N ARG A 440 -28.57 -39.16 -3.65
CA ARG A 440 -27.53 -39.97 -2.98
C ARG A 440 -27.78 -41.46 -3.12
N THR A 441 -26.71 -42.23 -3.06
CA THR A 441 -26.75 -43.69 -2.95
C THR A 441 -26.31 -44.08 -1.54
N VAL A 442 -27.20 -44.73 -0.79
CA VAL A 442 -26.95 -45.13 0.60
C VAL A 442 -26.48 -46.58 0.66
N TYR A 443 -25.43 -46.81 1.44
CA TYR A 443 -24.80 -48.12 1.60
C TYR A 443 -25.02 -48.65 3.03
N PRO A 444 -25.31 -49.95 3.19
CA PRO A 444 -25.47 -50.57 4.50
C PRO A 444 -24.22 -50.48 5.39
N SER A 445 -23.03 -50.39 4.80
CA SER A 445 -21.76 -50.34 5.53
C SER A 445 -20.71 -49.51 4.81
N LEU A 446 -19.69 -49.07 5.57
CA LEU A 446 -18.51 -48.41 5.01
C LEU A 446 -17.76 -49.31 4.01
N ILE A 447 -17.73 -50.63 4.27
CA ILE A 447 -17.12 -51.60 3.36
C ILE A 447 -17.87 -51.62 2.03
N GLY A 448 -19.21 -51.66 2.08
CA GLY A 448 -20.04 -51.62 0.88
C GLY A 448 -19.81 -50.37 0.05
N LEU A 449 -19.75 -49.20 0.69
CA LEU A 449 -19.42 -47.94 0.02
C LEU A 449 -18.04 -47.99 -0.65
N LEU A 450 -16.99 -48.36 0.08
CA LEU A 450 -15.61 -48.34 -0.43
C LEU A 450 -15.26 -49.48 -1.40
N SER A 451 -16.10 -50.52 -1.49
CA SER A 451 -15.89 -51.63 -2.43
C SER A 451 -16.57 -51.39 -3.77
N ASP A 452 -17.46 -50.41 -3.86
CA ASP A 452 -18.13 -50.04 -5.11
C ASP A 452 -17.24 -49.10 -5.93
N SER A 453 -16.68 -49.62 -7.03
CA SER A 453 -15.84 -48.86 -7.96
C SER A 453 -16.54 -47.65 -8.56
N ALA A 454 -17.87 -47.63 -8.62
CA ALA A 454 -18.62 -46.47 -9.14
C ALA A 454 -18.56 -45.25 -8.21
N THR A 455 -18.17 -45.45 -6.95
CA THR A 455 -18.05 -44.37 -5.95
C THR A 455 -16.62 -43.85 -5.80
N GLU A 456 -15.66 -44.44 -6.52
CA GLU A 456 -14.24 -44.12 -6.36
C GLU A 456 -13.95 -42.68 -6.80
N TYR A 457 -13.54 -41.85 -5.83
CA TYR A 457 -13.10 -40.49 -6.09
C TYR A 457 -11.61 -40.47 -6.47
N ILE A 458 -11.31 -40.11 -7.73
CA ILE A 458 -9.94 -39.98 -8.22
C ILE A 458 -9.34 -38.66 -7.72
N SER A 459 -8.58 -38.73 -6.63
CA SER A 459 -7.79 -37.61 -6.13
C SER A 459 -6.36 -37.64 -6.67
N LEU A 460 -5.84 -36.49 -7.13
CA LEU A 460 -4.44 -36.34 -7.55
C LEU A 460 -3.43 -36.52 -6.39
N THR A 461 -3.88 -36.42 -5.14
CA THR A 461 -3.01 -36.42 -3.94
C THR A 461 -3.53 -37.29 -2.79
N GLY A 462 -4.79 -37.73 -2.83
CA GLY A 462 -5.43 -38.55 -1.79
C GLY A 462 -5.27 -40.06 -1.99
N PRO A 463 -5.46 -40.88 -0.94
CA PRO A 463 -5.44 -42.33 -1.06
C PRO A 463 -6.68 -42.86 -1.80
N THR A 464 -6.51 -43.93 -2.58
CA THR A 464 -7.61 -44.62 -3.28
C THR A 464 -8.52 -45.36 -2.30
N HIS A 465 -9.76 -45.64 -2.71
CA HIS A 465 -10.72 -46.41 -1.91
C HIS A 465 -10.15 -47.75 -1.47
N SER A 466 -9.47 -48.46 -2.38
CA SER A 466 -8.77 -49.71 -2.08
C SER A 466 -7.74 -49.57 -0.93
N LYS A 467 -6.99 -48.45 -0.89
CA LYS A 467 -6.02 -48.18 0.19
C LYS A 467 -6.71 -47.87 1.52
N ILE A 468 -7.80 -47.10 1.49
CA ILE A 468 -8.62 -46.79 2.68
C ILE A 468 -9.25 -48.07 3.22
N LEU A 469 -9.87 -48.87 2.35
CA LEU A 469 -10.51 -50.14 2.68
C LEU A 469 -9.51 -51.14 3.26
N LYS A 470 -8.33 -51.30 2.66
CA LYS A 470 -7.26 -52.17 3.20
C LYS A 470 -6.86 -51.77 4.61
N LYS A 471 -6.70 -50.47 4.88
CA LYS A 471 -6.41 -49.96 6.23
C LYS A 471 -7.56 -50.19 7.19
N PHE A 472 -8.80 -50.03 6.73
CA PHE A 472 -9.98 -50.28 7.54
C PHE A 472 -10.12 -51.77 7.92
N LEU A 473 -10.03 -52.68 6.95
CA LEU A 473 -10.12 -54.14 7.16
C LEU A 473 -8.97 -54.69 8.01
N SER A 474 -7.80 -54.06 8.00
CA SER A 474 -6.69 -54.44 8.89
C SER A 474 -6.99 -54.19 10.38
N ARG A 475 -8.07 -53.47 10.70
CA ARG A 475 -8.49 -53.22 12.08
C ARG A 475 -9.28 -54.42 12.60
N LYS A 476 -8.93 -54.90 13.80
CA LYS A 476 -9.70 -55.91 14.54
C LYS A 476 -11.04 -55.38 15.11
N ARG A 477 -11.44 -54.16 14.74
CA ARG A 477 -12.64 -53.45 15.22
C ARG A 477 -13.20 -52.60 14.08
N GLY A 478 -14.49 -52.28 14.19
CA GLY A 478 -15.15 -51.30 13.34
C GLY A 478 -14.63 -49.86 13.49
N LEU A 479 -15.33 -48.87 12.93
CA LEU A 479 -15.00 -47.45 13.13
C LEU A 479 -14.90 -47.08 14.64
N LEU A 480 -15.67 -47.77 15.50
CA LEU A 480 -15.69 -47.57 16.95
C LEU A 480 -15.40 -48.89 17.69
N LYS A 481 -14.81 -48.83 18.91
CA LYS A 481 -14.59 -50.02 19.75
C LYS A 481 -15.92 -50.50 20.35
N LYS A 482 -16.13 -51.82 20.44
CA LYS A 482 -17.31 -52.46 21.06
C LYS A 482 -17.64 -51.97 22.49
N SER A 483 -16.67 -51.41 23.22
CA SER A 483 -16.79 -50.92 24.60
C SER A 483 -16.90 -49.39 24.72
N GLU A 484 -16.89 -48.63 23.62
CA GLU A 484 -16.95 -47.16 23.66
C GLU A 484 -18.39 -46.67 23.43
N SER A 485 -19.14 -46.44 24.50
CA SER A 485 -20.49 -45.83 24.39
C SER A 485 -20.39 -44.35 24.00
N ILE A 486 -21.08 -43.95 22.95
CA ILE A 486 -21.25 -42.54 22.57
C ILE A 486 -22.44 -41.97 23.36
N LYS A 487 -22.22 -40.91 24.15
CA LYS A 487 -23.33 -40.16 24.78
C LYS A 487 -23.95 -39.23 23.73
N LEU A 488 -25.23 -39.44 23.41
CA LEU A 488 -25.96 -38.71 22.37
C LEU A 488 -26.95 -37.70 22.98
N LEU A 489 -27.47 -36.80 22.15
CA LEU A 489 -28.55 -35.87 22.49
C LEU A 489 -29.87 -36.66 22.58
N ASN A 490 -30.14 -37.25 23.74
CA ASN A 490 -31.28 -38.14 24.05
C ASN A 490 -31.40 -39.38 23.15
N ALA A 491 -30.54 -40.37 23.39
CA ALA A 491 -30.78 -41.76 23.02
C ALA A 491 -31.11 -42.59 24.29
N PRO A 492 -32.10 -43.52 24.25
CA PRO A 492 -32.33 -44.48 25.33
C PRO A 492 -31.06 -45.29 25.65
N LYS A 493 -30.93 -45.79 26.88
CA LYS A 493 -29.75 -46.53 27.39
C LYS A 493 -29.34 -47.78 26.57
N ASP A 494 -30.13 -48.20 25.58
CA ASP A 494 -29.93 -49.44 24.84
C ASP A 494 -29.56 -49.24 23.33
N ILE A 495 -29.17 -48.03 22.91
CA ILE A 495 -28.74 -47.76 21.52
C ILE A 495 -27.30 -48.24 21.19
N ASN A 496 -26.54 -48.73 22.17
CA ASN A 496 -25.22 -49.34 21.91
C ASN A 496 -25.27 -50.55 20.95
N ASN A 497 -26.46 -51.02 20.56
CA ASN A 497 -26.68 -52.10 19.61
C ASN A 497 -26.97 -51.66 18.16
N LEU A 498 -26.89 -50.36 17.80
CA LEU A 498 -27.11 -49.91 16.41
C LEU A 498 -25.81 -49.66 15.60
N ILE A 499 -24.63 -49.93 16.16
CA ILE A 499 -23.40 -50.06 15.37
C ILE A 499 -23.16 -51.55 15.15
N VAL A 500 -23.99 -52.14 14.29
CA VAL A 500 -23.70 -53.45 13.71
C VAL A 500 -22.98 -53.18 12.40
N GLU A 501 -21.65 -53.11 12.45
CA GLU A 501 -20.82 -53.02 11.23
C GLU A 501 -20.64 -54.39 10.56
N ASN A 502 -21.47 -55.39 10.90
CA ASN A 502 -21.44 -56.73 10.33
C ASN A 502 -22.86 -57.25 10.08
N ASP A 503 -23.32 -57.24 8.83
CA ASP A 503 -24.29 -58.26 8.37
C ASP A 503 -23.65 -59.11 7.26
N PRO A 504 -23.56 -60.46 7.43
CA PRO A 504 -23.15 -61.44 6.44
C PRO A 504 -24.08 -61.59 5.21
N ASN A 505 -25.25 -60.94 5.18
CA ASN A 505 -26.16 -60.93 4.04
C ASN A 505 -26.20 -59.54 3.39
N TYR A 506 -25.55 -59.42 2.24
CA TYR A 506 -25.52 -58.21 1.42
C TYR A 506 -26.93 -57.83 0.93
N GLU A 507 -27.48 -56.73 1.44
CA GLU A 507 -28.59 -56.01 0.80
C GLU A 507 -28.05 -54.96 -0.19
N LYS A 508 -28.72 -54.80 -1.33
CA LYS A 508 -28.29 -53.90 -2.40
C LYS A 508 -28.36 -52.42 -1.96
N PRO A 509 -27.44 -51.55 -2.44
CA PRO A 509 -27.52 -50.11 -2.21
C PRO A 509 -28.88 -49.54 -2.61
N VAL A 510 -29.39 -48.60 -1.83
CA VAL A 510 -30.67 -47.94 -2.10
C VAL A 510 -30.40 -46.54 -2.63
N SER A 511 -30.90 -46.26 -3.84
CA SER A 511 -30.95 -44.90 -4.37
C SER A 511 -32.10 -44.16 -3.71
N GLU A 512 -31.79 -43.06 -3.01
CA GLU A 512 -32.79 -42.16 -2.46
C GLU A 512 -32.90 -40.93 -3.39
N GLU A 513 -33.99 -40.84 -4.15
CA GLU A 513 -34.31 -39.69 -5.01
C GLU A 513 -35.37 -38.78 -4.37
N GLY A 514 -35.20 -37.47 -4.54
CA GLY A 514 -36.08 -36.45 -3.98
C GLY A 514 -35.54 -35.83 -2.68
N TYR A 515 -35.94 -34.58 -2.41
CA TYR A 515 -35.52 -33.81 -1.25
C TYR A 515 -35.89 -34.52 0.06
N ASN A 516 -35.02 -35.41 0.55
CA ASN A 516 -35.03 -35.78 1.96
C ASN A 516 -34.39 -34.62 2.74
N SER A 517 -35.15 -33.52 2.78
CA SER A 517 -34.76 -32.21 3.31
C SER A 517 -34.39 -32.28 4.78
N GLU A 518 -34.88 -33.29 5.50
CA GLU A 518 -34.71 -33.46 6.93
C GLU A 518 -33.24 -33.72 7.32
N MET A 519 -32.55 -34.66 6.65
CA MET A 519 -31.14 -34.98 6.96
C MET A 519 -30.23 -33.76 6.78
N TYR A 520 -30.33 -33.10 5.62
CA TYR A 520 -29.56 -31.91 5.30
C TYR A 520 -30.03 -30.69 6.11
N TYR A 521 -31.30 -30.62 6.51
CA TYR A 521 -31.80 -29.60 7.45
C TYR A 521 -31.16 -29.77 8.84
N LYS A 522 -31.25 -30.97 9.43
CA LYS A 522 -30.60 -31.30 10.71
C LYS A 522 -29.10 -31.01 10.67
N SER A 523 -28.43 -31.42 9.58
CA SER A 523 -27.00 -31.13 9.41
C SER A 523 -26.71 -29.62 9.31
N ARG A 524 -27.52 -28.84 8.59
CA ARG A 524 -27.39 -27.38 8.52
C ARG A 524 -27.59 -26.71 9.88
N VAL A 525 -28.49 -27.21 10.72
CA VAL A 525 -28.64 -26.76 12.12
C VAL A 525 -27.39 -27.08 12.91
N MET A 526 -26.90 -28.32 12.85
CA MET A 526 -25.66 -28.72 13.52
C MET A 526 -24.43 -27.95 13.05
N SER A 527 -24.38 -27.55 11.78
CA SER A 527 -23.31 -26.70 11.26
C SER A 527 -23.26 -25.34 11.98
N GLN A 528 -24.40 -24.78 12.39
CA GLN A 528 -24.40 -23.53 13.18
C GLN A 528 -23.83 -23.73 14.58
N VAL A 529 -24.11 -24.88 15.20
CA VAL A 529 -23.56 -25.28 16.49
C VAL A 529 -22.05 -25.51 16.37
N GLN A 530 -21.57 -26.11 15.27
CA GLN A 530 -20.14 -26.33 15.02
C GLN A 530 -19.33 -25.02 15.05
N TYR A 531 -19.88 -23.91 14.54
CA TYR A 531 -19.21 -22.60 14.60
C TYR A 531 -18.95 -22.11 16.03
N LEU A 532 -19.83 -22.46 16.97
CA LEU A 532 -19.65 -22.15 18.38
C LEU A 532 -18.45 -22.91 18.97
N PHE A 533 -18.28 -24.19 18.60
CA PHE A 533 -17.21 -25.03 19.12
C PHE A 533 -15.85 -24.72 18.49
N GLU A 534 -15.81 -24.47 17.18
CA GLU A 534 -14.54 -24.35 16.44
C GLU A 534 -14.06 -22.91 16.25
N GLN A 535 -14.98 -21.96 16.09
CA GLN A 535 -14.65 -20.56 15.83
C GLN A 535 -15.12 -19.61 16.94
N LYS A 536 -15.71 -20.16 18.01
CA LYS A 536 -16.30 -19.39 19.11
C LYS A 536 -17.35 -18.37 18.66
N VAL A 537 -18.08 -18.67 17.58
CA VAL A 537 -19.11 -17.78 17.03
C VAL A 537 -20.51 -18.31 17.28
N VAL A 538 -21.37 -17.46 17.84
CA VAL A 538 -22.83 -17.70 17.90
C VAL A 538 -23.48 -17.17 16.63
N ARG A 539 -24.08 -18.07 15.85
CA ARG A 539 -24.79 -17.75 14.59
C ARG A 539 -26.30 -17.96 14.67
N PHE A 540 -26.80 -18.36 15.83
CA PHE A 540 -28.21 -18.63 16.08
C PHE A 540 -28.54 -18.25 17.51
N TRP A 541 -29.78 -17.85 17.75
CA TRP A 541 -30.25 -17.49 19.09
C TRP A 541 -31.68 -17.99 19.31
N ARG A 542 -31.96 -18.43 20.54
CA ARG A 542 -33.28 -18.90 20.97
C ARG A 542 -33.48 -18.48 22.42
N ASP A 543 -34.41 -17.56 22.67
CA ASP A 543 -34.64 -16.98 24.00
C ASP A 543 -34.93 -18.04 25.05
N GLY A 544 -35.64 -19.12 24.69
CA GLY A 544 -35.92 -20.24 25.61
C GLY A 544 -34.67 -20.94 26.17
N VAL A 545 -33.50 -20.82 25.53
CA VAL A 545 -32.22 -21.30 26.08
C VAL A 545 -31.77 -20.41 27.24
N VAL A 546 -32.07 -19.12 27.23
CA VAL A 546 -31.73 -18.15 28.29
C VAL A 546 -32.81 -18.12 29.38
N GLU A 547 -34.08 -18.10 28.98
CA GLU A 547 -35.23 -18.00 29.87
C GLU A 547 -35.50 -19.29 30.67
N ASN A 548 -34.81 -20.39 30.36
CA ASN A 548 -35.02 -21.71 30.94
C ASN A 548 -36.47 -22.23 30.79
N LYS A 549 -37.25 -21.67 29.86
CA LYS A 549 -38.66 -22.05 29.57
C LYS A 549 -38.79 -23.43 28.94
N TYR A 550 -37.69 -24.04 28.53
CA TYR A 550 -37.61 -25.45 28.17
C TYR A 550 -36.75 -26.19 29.21
N PRO A 551 -37.27 -26.52 30.40
CA PRO A 551 -36.60 -27.48 31.27
C PRO A 551 -36.56 -28.81 30.51
N ILE A 552 -35.40 -29.17 29.98
CA ILE A 552 -35.19 -30.43 29.27
C ILE A 552 -35.29 -31.54 30.30
N THR A 553 -36.48 -32.07 30.51
CA THR A 553 -36.73 -33.26 31.31
C THR A 553 -36.37 -34.48 30.47
N VAL A 554 -35.40 -35.27 30.93
CA VAL A 554 -35.14 -36.61 30.41
C VAL A 554 -36.32 -37.49 30.83
N ARG A 555 -37.34 -37.63 29.96
CA ARG A 555 -38.44 -38.58 30.19
C ARG A 555 -37.94 -40.00 29.90
N ASN A 556 -37.82 -40.81 30.96
CA ASN A 556 -37.71 -42.26 30.83
C ASN A 556 -39.07 -42.82 30.38
N SER A 557 -39.21 -43.26 29.13
CA SER A 557 -40.36 -44.06 28.71
C SER A 557 -40.11 -45.55 29.00
N LYS A 558 -40.26 -45.94 30.26
CA LYS A 558 -40.71 -47.29 30.64
C LYS A 558 -41.90 -47.12 31.58
N LYS A 559 -43.10 -47.10 31.00
CA LYS A 559 -44.36 -47.60 31.58
C LYS A 559 -45.48 -47.34 30.56
N LEU A 560 -45.70 -48.33 29.70
CA LEU A 560 -47.00 -48.65 29.14
C LEU A 560 -47.09 -50.19 29.18
N ASN A 561 -47.31 -50.69 30.39
CA ASN A 561 -48.04 -51.94 30.64
C ASN A 561 -49.21 -51.52 31.53
N ASN A 562 -50.35 -51.28 30.90
CA ASN A 562 -51.63 -51.92 31.15
C ASN A 562 -52.58 -51.54 30.03
#